data_AF-A0A914VTI2-F1
#
_entry.id   AF-A0A914VTI2-F1
#
_cell.length_a   1.000
_cell.length_b   1.000
_cell.length_c   1.000
_cell.angle_alpha   90.00
_cell.angle_beta   90.00
_cell.angle_gamma   90.00
#
_symmetry.space_group_name_H-M   'P 1'
#
loop_
_entity.id
_entity.type
_entity.pdbx_description
1 polymer ?
#
loop_
_entity_poly.entity_id
_entity_poly.type
_entity_poly.pdbx_seq_one_letter_code
_entity_poly.pdbx_strand_id
1 'polypeptide(L)'
;MEAEKTVTFPLTVSMRSLEPFTELAEMPRCRYEVLEPTTKEPLTVVAVGDKLLHKWTCDSSAPGLWCMTVHSCHVEDGTGTQFVIL
;
A
#
# COMPACT_ATOMS: atom_id res chain seq x y z
N MET A 1 -6.00 6.87 58.22
CA MET A 1 -4.67 6.75 57.61
C MET A 1 -4.77 5.62 56.60
N GLU A 2 -4.79 5.95 55.32
CA GLU A 2 -4.98 4.99 54.24
C GLU A 2 -3.60 4.55 53.75
N ALA A 3 -3.31 3.25 53.77
CA ALA A 3 -2.01 2.73 53.37
C ALA A 3 -2.00 2.51 51.86
N GLU A 4 -1.13 3.22 51.16
CA GLU A 4 -0.90 3.06 49.73
C GLU A 4 -0.31 1.66 49.47
N LYS A 5 -1.06 0.80 48.78
CA LYS A 5 -0.65 -0.55 48.43
C LYS A 5 -0.30 -0.61 46.94
N THR A 6 0.98 -0.55 46.63
CA THR A 6 1.48 -0.78 45.28
C THR A 6 1.60 -2.28 45.01
N VAL A 7 1.00 -2.73 43.91
CA VAL A 7 1.07 -4.11 43.44
C VAL A 7 2.05 -4.16 42.28
N THR A 8 3.26 -4.65 42.54
CA THR A 8 4.32 -4.76 41.53
C THR A 8 4.24 -6.13 40.87
N PHE A 9 3.76 -6.21 39.63
CA PHE A 9 3.84 -7.42 38.81
C PHE A 9 5.14 -7.38 37.98
N PRO A 10 5.92 -8.47 37.91
CA PRO A 10 7.03 -8.56 36.97
C PRO A 10 6.46 -8.65 35.55
N LEU A 11 6.53 -7.55 34.80
CA LEU A 11 6.26 -7.54 33.37
C LEU A 11 7.48 -8.10 32.64
N THR A 12 7.44 -9.39 32.28
CA THR A 12 8.47 -10.00 31.45
C THR A 12 8.21 -9.64 29.99
N VAL A 13 8.93 -8.65 29.47
CA VAL A 13 8.90 -8.28 28.06
C VAL A 13 9.85 -9.21 27.30
N SER A 14 9.29 -10.23 26.65
CA SER A 14 10.06 -11.12 25.76
C SER A 14 10.25 -10.43 24.41
N MET A 15 11.46 -9.94 24.16
CA MET A 15 11.86 -9.46 22.83
C MET A 15 11.91 -10.67 21.88
N ARG A 16 11.07 -10.67 20.84
CA ARG A 16 11.09 -11.73 19.81
C ARG A 16 12.47 -11.71 19.16
N SER A 17 13.09 -12.89 18.97
CA SER A 17 14.39 -12.98 18.32
C SER A 17 14.30 -12.38 16.92
N LEU A 18 15.09 -11.36 16.63
CA LEU A 18 15.26 -10.83 15.29
C LEU A 18 16.09 -11.84 14.51
N GLU A 19 15.51 -12.41 13.46
CA GLU A 19 16.28 -13.23 12.52
C GLU A 19 17.28 -12.32 11.79
N PRO A 20 18.57 -12.68 11.74
CA PRO A 20 19.56 -11.88 11.02
C PRO A 20 19.21 -11.87 9.54
N PHE A 21 18.81 -10.70 9.05
CA PHE A 21 18.40 -10.47 7.68
C PHE A 21 19.56 -9.87 6.88
N THR A 22 20.00 -10.57 5.84
CA THR A 22 21.15 -10.17 5.01
C THR A 22 20.78 -9.86 3.56
N GLU A 23 19.50 -9.95 3.18
CA GLU A 23 19.11 -9.60 1.82
C GLU A 23 18.98 -8.10 1.65
N LEU A 24 19.82 -7.54 0.77
CA LEU A 24 19.61 -6.21 0.23
C LEU A 24 18.42 -6.29 -0.73
N ALA A 25 17.21 -6.17 -0.19
CA ALA A 25 15.99 -6.17 -0.97
C ALA A 25 15.88 -4.85 -1.75
N GLU A 26 15.94 -4.93 -3.07
CA GLU A 26 15.71 -3.77 -3.92
C GLU A 26 14.25 -3.30 -3.79
N MET A 27 14.06 -1.97 -3.87
CA MET A 27 12.73 -1.38 -3.86
C MET A 27 11.92 -1.89 -5.08
N PRO A 28 10.65 -2.29 -4.90
CA PRO A 28 9.82 -2.76 -6.00
C PRO A 28 9.65 -1.71 -7.10
N ARG A 29 9.57 -2.18 -8.35
CA ARG A 29 9.21 -1.34 -9.50
C ARG A 29 7.72 -1.47 -9.75
N CYS A 30 6.99 -0.39 -9.54
CA CYS A 30 5.54 -0.37 -9.67
C CYS A 30 5.10 0.35 -10.95
N ARG A 31 4.05 -0.15 -11.58
CA ARG A 31 3.38 0.46 -12.72
C ARG A 31 1.87 0.54 -12.48
N TYR A 32 1.26 1.52 -13.11
CA TYR A 32 -0.17 1.76 -13.11
C TYR A 32 -0.69 1.65 -14.53
N GLU A 33 -1.80 0.95 -14.70
CA GLU A 33 -2.46 0.70 -15.98
C GLU A 33 -3.97 0.92 -15.84
N VAL A 34 -4.58 1.50 -16.87
CA VAL A 34 -6.03 1.62 -17.00
C VAL A 34 -6.49 0.63 -18.05
N LEU A 35 -7.34 -0.30 -17.64
CA LEU A 35 -7.79 -1.41 -18.46
C LEU A 35 -9.31 -1.38 -18.64
N GLU A 36 -9.78 -1.96 -19.73
CA GLU A 36 -11.18 -2.30 -19.87
C GLU A 36 -11.55 -3.42 -18.89
N PRO A 37 -12.65 -3.32 -18.11
CA PRO A 37 -12.99 -4.32 -17.10
C PRO A 37 -13.19 -5.74 -17.63
N THR A 38 -13.67 -5.88 -18.86
CA THR A 38 -14.04 -7.17 -19.46
C THR A 38 -12.86 -7.81 -20.18
N THR A 39 -12.28 -7.14 -21.18
CA THR A 39 -11.15 -7.68 -21.96
C THR A 39 -9.83 -7.61 -21.20
N LYS A 40 -9.71 -6.74 -20.19
CA LYS A 40 -8.47 -6.42 -19.46
C LYS A 40 -7.37 -5.88 -20.38
N GLU A 41 -7.76 -5.30 -21.51
CA GLU A 41 -6.83 -4.64 -22.43
C GLU A 41 -6.62 -3.17 -22.06
N PRO A 42 -5.43 -2.59 -22.33
CA PRO A 42 -5.17 -1.17 -22.10
C PRO A 42 -6.05 -0.26 -22.93
N LEU A 43 -6.55 0.81 -22.32
CA LEU A 43 -7.38 1.82 -22.96
C LEU A 43 -6.61 3.13 -23.15
N THR A 44 -6.82 3.78 -24.29
CA THR A 44 -6.28 5.12 -24.60
C THR A 44 -7.37 6.18 -24.78
N VAL A 45 -8.58 5.76 -25.12
CA VAL A 45 -9.75 6.63 -25.32
C VAL A 45 -10.96 5.93 -24.71
N VAL A 46 -11.78 6.71 -24.00
CA VAL A 46 -12.97 6.23 -23.29
C VAL A 46 -14.09 7.26 -23.42
N ALA A 47 -15.34 6.81 -23.31
CA ALA A 47 -16.50 7.68 -23.30
C ALA A 47 -16.89 8.06 -21.85
N VAL A 48 -17.60 9.18 -21.71
CA VAL A 48 -18.16 9.58 -20.43
C VAL A 48 -19.18 8.54 -19.97
N GLY A 49 -18.99 7.99 -18.77
CA GLY A 49 -19.84 6.96 -18.19
C GLY A 49 -19.26 5.54 -18.27
N ASP A 50 -18.16 5.34 -19.01
CA ASP A 50 -17.48 4.06 -19.07
C ASP A 50 -16.90 3.68 -17.70
N LYS A 51 -16.95 2.38 -17.39
CA LYS A 51 -16.30 1.82 -16.20
C LYS A 51 -14.88 1.42 -16.56
N LEU A 52 -13.93 1.82 -15.72
CA LEU A 52 -12.51 1.56 -15.91
C LEU A 52 -11.98 0.68 -14.79
N LEU A 53 -11.05 -0.22 -15.13
CA LEU A 53 -10.30 -1.00 -14.17
C LEU A 53 -8.94 -0.34 -13.94
N HIS A 54 -8.73 0.18 -12.74
CA HIS A 54 -7.45 0.73 -12.31
C HIS A 54 -6.60 -0.39 -11.72
N LYS A 55 -5.46 -0.68 -12.34
CA LYS A 55 -4.57 -1.76 -11.94
C LYS A 55 -3.20 -1.21 -11.58
N TRP A 56 -2.76 -1.49 -10.36
CA TRP A 56 -1.37 -1.32 -9.96
C TRP A 56 -0.69 -2.68 -9.93
N THR A 57 0.56 -2.75 -10.39
CA THR A 57 1.39 -3.96 -10.34
C THR A 57 2.79 -3.59 -9.90
N CYS A 58 3.35 -4.30 -8.94
CA CYS A 58 4.74 -4.11 -8.49
C CYS A 58 5.55 -5.39 -8.71
N ASP A 59 6.70 -5.24 -9.36
CA ASP A 59 7.68 -6.31 -9.56
C ASP A 59 8.82 -6.14 -8.54
N SER A 60 9.22 -7.22 -7.86
CA SER A 60 10.28 -7.19 -6.84
C SER A 60 11.08 -8.49 -6.83
N SER A 61 12.38 -8.39 -6.52
CA SER A 61 13.23 -9.54 -6.22
C SER A 61 12.93 -10.17 -4.85
N ALA A 62 12.22 -9.45 -3.97
CA ALA A 62 11.90 -9.90 -2.60
C ALA A 62 10.41 -9.73 -2.27
N PRO A 63 9.50 -10.50 -2.89
CA PRO A 63 8.05 -10.34 -2.75
C PRO A 63 7.52 -10.60 -1.33
N GLY A 64 8.27 -11.30 -0.48
CA GLY A 64 7.89 -11.53 0.93
C GLY A 64 8.08 -10.31 1.85
N LEU A 65 8.80 -9.29 1.38
CA LEU A 65 9.14 -8.10 2.18
C LEU A 65 8.32 -6.88 1.80
N TRP A 66 7.81 -6.87 0.58
CA TRP A 66 7.10 -5.73 0.02
C TRP A 66 5.62 -6.06 -0.17
N CYS A 67 4.77 -5.13 0.25
CA CYS A 67 3.36 -5.12 -0.07
C CYS A 67 3.01 -3.76 -0.69
N MET A 68 2.04 -3.77 -1.60
CA MET A 68 1.57 -2.56 -2.27
C MET A 68 0.30 -2.05 -1.59
N THR A 69 0.24 -0.75 -1.34
CA THR A 69 -0.97 -0.07 -0.85
C THR A 69 -1.14 1.22 -1.62
N VAL A 70 -2.34 1.42 -2.19
CA VAL A 70 -2.70 2.67 -2.86
C VAL A 70 -3.22 3.62 -1.79
N HIS A 71 -2.45 4.66 -1.47
CA HIS A 71 -2.79 5.61 -0.42
C HIS A 71 -3.78 6.69 -0.88
N SER A 72 -3.59 7.21 -2.09
CA SER A 72 -4.41 8.29 -2.64
C SER A 72 -4.54 8.15 -4.13
N CYS A 73 -5.74 8.41 -4.67
CA CYS A 73 -5.96 8.47 -6.10
C CYS A 73 -6.72 9.75 -6.43
N HIS A 74 -6.21 10.53 -7.38
CA HIS A 74 -6.84 11.74 -7.86
C HIS A 74 -6.60 11.92 -9.36
N VAL A 75 -7.46 12.71 -9.99
CA VAL A 75 -7.36 13.11 -11.39
C VAL A 75 -7.16 14.61 -11.43
N GLU A 76 -6.23 15.08 -12.27
CA GLU A 76 -5.99 16.49 -12.54
C GLU A 76 -6.27 16.79 -14.01
N ASP A 77 -6.93 17.90 -14.29
CA ASP A 77 -7.27 18.32 -15.66
C ASP A 77 -6.17 19.12 -16.37
N GLY A 78 -4.99 19.26 -15.73
CA GLY A 78 -3.85 20.05 -16.20
C GLY A 78 -4.00 21.56 -15.99
N THR A 79 -5.13 22.03 -15.46
CA THR A 79 -5.35 23.44 -15.07
C THR A 79 -5.21 23.67 -13.56
N GLY A 80 -4.87 22.61 -12.81
CA GLY A 80 -4.78 22.61 -11.35
C GLY A 80 -6.09 22.21 -10.65
N THR A 81 -7.14 21.85 -11.39
CA THR A 81 -8.36 21.31 -10.79
C THR A 81 -8.16 19.83 -10.50
N GLN A 82 -8.29 19.44 -9.24
CA GLN A 82 -8.11 18.06 -8.78
C GLN A 82 -9.43 17.46 -8.28
N PHE A 83 -9.67 16.20 -8.66
CA PHE A 83 -10.77 15.39 -8.15
C PHE A 83 -10.24 14.14 -7.45
N VAL A 84 -10.62 13.93 -6.20
CA VAL A 84 -10.21 12.78 -5.39
C VAL A 84 -11.12 11.58 -5.70
N ILE A 85 -10.51 10.43 -5.95
CA ILE A 85 -11.16 9.14 -6.20
C ILE A 85 -11.08 8.23 -4.96
N LEU A 86 -9.91 8.19 -4.31
CA LEU A 86 -9.60 7.40 -3.11
C LEU A 86 -8.98 8.30 -2.05
#